data_AF-A0A344TX76-F1
#
_entry.id   AF-A0A344TX76-F1
#
_cell.length_a   1.000
_cell.length_b   1.000
_cell.length_c   1.000
_cell.angle_alpha   90.00
_cell.angle_beta   90.00
_cell.angle_gamma   90.00
#
_symmetry.space_group_name_H-M   'P 1'
#
loop_
_entity.id
_entity.type
_entity.pdbx_description
1 polymer ?
#
loop_
_entity_poly.entity_id
_entity_poly.type
_entity_poly.pdbx_seq_one_letter_code
_entity_poly.pdbx_strand_id
1 'polypeptide(L)'
;MRIPAAGRLWLPPERYMEPVTVDLVPQENVHQRAELVDLAYASSVNRLTEQRARLEGIRTRAAALLTVASLVVTFATDAGLFGTKGGGPGLDLGYLVALMLIFLLVGICAVCVLQPTPPSWQHGPPAVALLDDFPAHLSDTAVKAAAAEFMTEAADTYNATHLDFCSWWYRRGSLLLGVELLVLVAGSAF
;
A
#
# COMPACT_ATOMS: atom_id res chain seq x y z
N MET A 1 -9.04 -19.29 21.70
CA MET A 1 -7.88 -18.81 20.93
C MET A 1 -7.79 -17.30 21.15
N ARG A 2 -6.91 -16.86 22.05
CA ARG A 2 -6.77 -15.45 22.44
C ARG A 2 -5.97 -14.73 21.36
N ILE A 3 -6.55 -13.68 20.79
CA ILE A 3 -5.84 -12.73 19.94
C ILE A 3 -4.75 -12.10 20.81
N PRO A 4 -3.45 -12.23 20.48
CA PRO A 4 -2.42 -11.53 21.22
C PRO A 4 -2.64 -10.02 21.03
N ALA A 5 -2.64 -9.30 22.15
CA ALA A 5 -2.65 -7.84 22.20
C ALA A 5 -1.40 -7.31 21.51
N ALA A 6 -1.43 -7.21 20.18
CA ALA A 6 -0.38 -6.63 19.38
C ALA A 6 -0.36 -5.12 19.64
N GLY A 7 0.57 -4.71 20.49
CA GLY A 7 1.09 -3.36 20.57
C GLY A 7 0.06 -2.28 20.83
N ARG A 8 -0.32 -2.08 22.10
CA ARG A 8 -0.60 -0.71 22.55
C ARG A 8 0.66 0.08 22.23
N LEU A 9 0.59 0.96 21.25
CA LEU A 9 1.64 1.93 20.97
C LEU A 9 1.66 2.86 22.19
N TRP A 10 2.37 2.44 23.23
CA TRP A 10 2.65 3.25 24.40
C TRP A 10 3.68 4.26 23.93
N LEU A 11 3.21 5.34 23.29
CA LEU A 11 3.99 6.57 23.24
C LEU A 11 4.26 6.92 24.71
N PRO A 12 5.52 7.12 25.11
CA PRO A 12 5.84 7.40 26.50
C PRO A 12 5.01 8.61 26.96
N PRO A 13 4.31 8.53 28.11
CA PRO A 13 3.42 9.57 28.62
C PRO A 13 4.16 10.89 28.85
N GLU A 14 5.49 10.87 28.87
CA GLU A 14 6.35 12.03 29.00
C GLU A 14 6.18 13.06 27.87
N ARG A 15 5.74 12.66 26.66
CA ARG A 15 5.44 13.63 25.58
C ARG A 15 4.07 14.30 25.68
N TYR A 16 3.16 13.78 26.50
CA TYR A 16 1.83 14.36 26.73
C TYR A 16 1.76 15.23 27.99
N MET A 17 2.84 15.27 28.77
CA MET A 17 2.90 15.85 30.11
C MET A 17 3.78 17.10 30.19
N GLU A 18 4.37 17.59 29.10
CA GLU A 18 4.70 19.01 29.08
C GLU A 18 3.37 19.75 29.10
N PRO A 19 3.03 20.46 30.20
CA PRO A 19 1.87 21.33 30.17
C PRO A 19 2.14 22.29 29.02
N VAL A 20 1.35 22.17 27.95
CA VAL A 20 1.25 23.25 26.98
C VAL A 20 0.83 24.44 27.84
N THR A 21 1.80 25.28 28.15
CA THR A 21 1.56 26.55 28.82
C THR A 21 0.75 27.31 27.79
N VAL A 22 -0.56 27.24 27.96
CA VAL A 22 -1.49 28.09 27.22
C VAL A 22 -1.24 29.48 27.80
N ASP A 23 -0.13 30.10 27.40
CA ASP A 23 -0.01 31.55 27.39
C ASP A 23 -1.32 32.05 26.81
N LEU A 24 -2.01 32.91 27.56
CA LEU A 24 -3.34 33.40 27.24
C LEU A 24 -3.32 34.01 25.84
N VAL A 25 -3.58 33.17 24.85
CA VAL A 25 -3.65 33.50 23.45
C VAL A 25 -4.77 34.54 23.33
N PRO A 26 -4.52 35.75 22.80
CA PRO A 26 -5.55 36.76 22.59
C PRO A 26 -6.79 36.14 21.94
N GLN A 27 -8.00 36.46 22.40
CA GLN A 27 -9.24 35.80 21.94
C GLN A 27 -9.41 35.79 20.40
N GLU A 28 -8.85 36.78 19.70
CA GLU A 28 -8.77 36.85 18.24
C GLU A 28 -8.07 35.64 17.60
N ASN A 29 -7.08 35.07 18.28
CA ASN A 29 -6.30 33.92 17.81
C ASN A 29 -6.96 32.57 18.10
N VAL A 30 -8.03 32.50 18.93
CA VAL A 30 -8.70 31.22 19.25
C VAL A 30 -9.51 30.72 18.05
N HIS A 31 -10.23 31.62 17.38
CA HIS A 31 -10.97 31.29 16.15
C HIS A 31 -10.02 30.88 15.02
N GLN A 32 -8.93 31.62 14.84
CA GLN A 32 -7.93 31.31 13.82
C GLN A 32 -7.24 29.96 14.08
N ARG A 33 -6.94 29.63 15.35
CA ARG A 33 -6.39 28.32 15.72
C ARG A 33 -7.38 27.19 15.48
N ALA A 34 -8.67 27.38 15.77
CA ALA A 34 -9.68 26.37 15.49
C ALA A 34 -9.79 26.07 13.99
N GLU A 35 -9.77 27.11 13.14
CA GLU A 35 -9.78 26.95 11.68
C GLU A 35 -8.53 26.22 11.16
N LEU A 36 -7.34 26.55 11.71
CA LEU A 36 -6.10 25.84 11.37
C LEU A 36 -6.14 24.36 11.77
N VAL A 37 -6.73 24.03 12.93
CA VAL A 37 -6.89 22.65 13.38
C VAL A 37 -7.88 21.89 12.50
N ASP A 38 -8.99 22.50 12.12
CA ASP A 38 -9.95 21.90 11.18
C ASP A 38 -9.30 21.65 9.81
N LEU A 39 -8.50 22.60 9.32
CA LEU A 39 -7.74 22.45 8.08
C LEU A 39 -6.70 21.31 8.20
N ALA A 40 -5.96 21.26 9.30
CA ALA A 40 -4.98 20.21 9.56
C ALA A 40 -5.65 18.83 9.59
N TYR A 41 -6.74 18.68 10.35
CA TYR A 41 -7.52 17.46 10.42
C TYR A 41 -8.03 17.02 9.04
N ALA A 42 -8.65 17.94 8.28
CA ALA A 42 -9.14 17.65 6.94
C ALA A 42 -8.01 17.22 5.99
N SER A 43 -6.84 17.88 6.07
CA SER A 43 -5.67 17.52 5.28
C SER A 43 -5.14 16.12 5.60
N SER A 44 -5.15 15.73 6.88
CA SER A 44 -4.73 14.39 7.33
C SER A 44 -5.68 13.30 6.85
N VAL A 45 -7.00 13.53 6.94
CA VAL A 45 -8.02 12.62 6.41
C VAL A 45 -7.87 12.44 4.90
N ASN A 46 -7.67 13.54 4.17
CA ASN A 46 -7.43 13.51 2.72
C ASN A 46 -6.15 12.71 2.38
N ARG A 47 -5.05 12.93 3.10
CA ARG A 47 -3.79 12.19 2.89
C ARG A 47 -3.97 10.68 3.06
N LEU A 48 -4.64 10.24 4.13
CA LEU A 48 -4.93 8.81 4.35
C LEU A 48 -5.83 8.22 3.26
N THR A 49 -6.80 9.00 2.79
CA THR A 49 -7.70 8.62 1.71
C THR A 49 -6.95 8.46 0.39
N GLU A 50 -6.04 9.39 0.06
CA GLU A 50 -5.17 9.29 -1.10
C GLU A 50 -4.26 8.06 -1.05
N GLN A 51 -3.65 7.76 0.11
CA GLN A 51 -2.82 6.58 0.28
C GLN A 51 -3.60 5.28 0.03
N ARG A 52 -4.83 5.20 0.56
CA ARG A 52 -5.73 4.06 0.31
C ARG A 52 -6.05 3.93 -1.19
N ALA A 53 -6.40 5.04 -1.85
CA ALA A 53 -6.69 5.04 -3.28
C ALA A 53 -5.49 4.61 -4.12
N ARG A 54 -4.27 5.05 -3.76
CA ARG A 54 -3.03 4.61 -4.42
C ARG A 54 -2.79 3.12 -4.27
N LEU A 55 -2.96 2.58 -3.06
CA LEU A 55 -2.79 1.15 -2.81
C LEU A 55 -3.78 0.32 -3.63
N GLU A 56 -5.05 0.72 -3.66
CA GLU A 56 -6.08 0.05 -4.46
C GLU A 56 -5.78 0.12 -5.97
N GLY A 57 -5.28 1.28 -6.43
CA GLY A 57 -4.82 1.45 -7.81
C GLY A 57 -3.65 0.53 -8.15
N ILE A 58 -2.68 0.37 -7.24
CA ILE A 58 -1.56 -0.56 -7.42
C ILE A 58 -2.06 -2.01 -7.47
N ARG A 59 -2.98 -2.42 -6.58
CA ARG A 59 -3.56 -3.78 -6.57
C ARG A 59 -4.33 -4.09 -7.84
N THR A 60 -5.16 -3.16 -8.30
CA THR A 60 -5.91 -3.30 -9.56
C THR A 60 -4.96 -3.46 -10.75
N ARG A 61 -3.89 -2.67 -10.81
CA ARG A 61 -2.86 -2.78 -11.86
C ARG A 61 -2.08 -4.08 -11.77
N ALA A 62 -1.76 -4.56 -10.57
CA ALA A 62 -1.10 -5.85 -10.37
C ALA A 62 -1.99 -7.03 -10.79
N ALA A 63 -3.29 -6.97 -10.53
CA ALA A 63 -4.25 -7.96 -11.04
C ALA A 63 -4.30 -7.94 -12.58
N ALA A 64 -4.30 -6.75 -13.19
CA ALA A 64 -4.23 -6.63 -14.65
C ALA A 64 -2.94 -7.22 -15.24
N LEU A 65 -1.78 -7.07 -14.58
CA LEU A 65 -0.55 -7.74 -15.00
C LEU A 65 -0.69 -9.26 -15.03
N LEU A 66 -1.32 -9.87 -14.01
CA LEU A 66 -1.59 -11.31 -13.99
C LEU A 66 -2.52 -11.73 -15.14
N THR A 67 -3.53 -10.91 -15.46
CA THR A 67 -4.43 -11.16 -16.59
C THR A 67 -3.69 -11.09 -17.93
N VAL A 68 -2.81 -10.12 -18.12
CA VAL A 68 -1.99 -10.03 -19.35
C VAL A 68 -1.06 -11.22 -19.46
N ALA A 69 -0.40 -11.59 -18.35
CA ALA A 69 0.47 -12.76 -18.32
C ALA A 69 -0.30 -14.05 -18.68
N SER A 70 -1.49 -14.28 -18.11
CA SER A 70 -2.30 -15.47 -18.45
C SER A 70 -2.74 -15.49 -19.92
N LEU A 71 -3.03 -14.33 -20.52
CA LEU A 71 -3.32 -14.23 -21.96
C LEU A 71 -2.09 -14.61 -22.80
N VAL A 72 -0.89 -14.14 -22.43
CA VAL A 72 0.36 -14.49 -23.11
C VAL A 72 0.59 -16.00 -23.09
N VAL A 73 0.43 -16.67 -21.94
CA VAL A 73 0.52 -18.15 -21.87
C VAL A 73 -0.49 -18.81 -22.80
N THR A 74 -1.73 -18.31 -22.80
CA THR A 74 -2.82 -18.88 -23.60
C THR A 74 -2.49 -18.80 -25.09
N PHE A 75 -2.05 -17.65 -25.57
CA PHE A 75 -1.64 -17.46 -26.97
C PHE A 75 -0.40 -18.28 -27.33
N ALA A 76 0.61 -18.32 -26.45
CA ALA A 76 1.81 -19.12 -26.68
C ALA A 76 1.48 -20.64 -26.76
N THR A 77 0.52 -21.09 -25.95
CA THR A 77 0.02 -22.48 -25.98
C THR A 77 -0.77 -22.77 -27.25
N ASP A 78 -1.66 -21.87 -27.67
CA ASP A 78 -2.49 -22.09 -28.85
C ASP A 78 -1.71 -22.00 -30.16
N ALA A 79 -0.71 -21.12 -30.22
CA ALA A 79 0.24 -20.99 -31.33
C ALA A 79 1.23 -22.18 -31.42
N GLY A 80 1.19 -23.11 -30.47
CA GLY A 80 2.04 -24.30 -30.50
C GLY A 80 3.52 -24.04 -30.17
N LEU A 81 3.87 -22.89 -29.58
CA LEU A 81 5.26 -22.57 -29.19
C LEU A 81 5.85 -23.60 -28.21
N PHE A 82 5.00 -24.30 -27.46
CA PHE A 82 5.38 -25.38 -26.55
C PHE A 82 5.44 -26.77 -27.21
N GLY A 83 5.34 -26.86 -28.54
CA GLY A 83 5.36 -28.14 -29.27
C GLY A 83 4.09 -28.97 -29.10
N THR A 84 3.00 -28.37 -28.60
CA THR A 84 1.73 -29.05 -28.28
C THR A 84 0.84 -29.30 -29.50
N LYS A 85 1.07 -28.62 -30.62
CA LYS A 85 0.37 -28.81 -31.90
C LYS A 85 1.37 -29.05 -33.04
N GLY A 86 1.64 -30.31 -33.33
CA GLY A 86 2.05 -30.83 -34.64
C GLY A 86 3.24 -30.18 -35.37
N GLY A 87 4.43 -30.75 -35.22
CA GLY A 87 5.40 -30.95 -36.32
C GLY A 87 6.50 -29.92 -36.55
N GLY A 88 6.44 -28.73 -35.93
CA GLY A 88 7.54 -27.76 -35.95
C GLY A 88 8.51 -27.95 -34.76
N PRO A 89 9.78 -27.49 -34.85
CA PRO A 89 10.62 -27.37 -33.67
C PRO A 89 9.96 -26.36 -32.73
N GLY A 90 9.47 -26.81 -31.57
CA GLY A 90 9.03 -25.92 -30.51
C GLY A 90 10.19 -25.06 -30.00
N LEU A 91 9.90 -24.10 -29.13
CA LEU A 91 10.94 -23.34 -28.44
C LEU A 91 11.98 -24.28 -27.82
N ASP A 92 13.26 -23.93 -27.94
CA ASP A 92 14.32 -24.67 -27.26
C ASP A 92 14.07 -24.70 -25.75
N LEU A 93 14.45 -25.82 -25.12
CA LEU A 93 14.18 -26.10 -23.70
C LEU A 93 14.71 -24.99 -22.80
N GLY A 94 15.83 -24.36 -23.17
CA GLY A 94 16.39 -23.21 -22.45
C GLY A 94 15.42 -22.02 -22.38
N TYR A 95 14.76 -21.68 -23.49
CA TYR A 95 13.79 -20.59 -23.54
C TYR A 95 12.51 -20.93 -22.76
N LEU A 96 12.06 -22.19 -22.83
CA LEU A 96 10.91 -22.66 -22.06
C LEU A 96 11.14 -22.55 -20.55
N VAL A 97 12.30 -23.00 -20.08
CA VAL A 97 12.68 -22.88 -18.66
C VAL A 97 12.79 -21.41 -18.24
N ALA A 98 13.40 -20.57 -19.07
CA ALA A 98 13.51 -19.13 -18.80
C ALA A 98 12.13 -18.46 -18.69
N LEU A 99 11.23 -18.70 -19.65
CA LEU A 99 9.86 -18.17 -19.63
C LEU A 99 9.10 -18.64 -18.39
N MET A 100 9.19 -19.92 -18.04
CA MET A 100 8.54 -20.46 -16.84
C MET A 100 9.05 -19.78 -15.56
N LEU A 101 10.36 -19.56 -15.45
CA LEU A 101 10.95 -18.86 -14.30
C LEU A 101 10.49 -17.39 -14.24
N ILE A 102 10.42 -16.70 -15.37
CA ILE A 102 9.93 -15.32 -15.41
C ILE A 102 8.47 -15.26 -14.98
N PHE A 103 7.63 -16.16 -15.49
CA PHE A 103 6.22 -16.28 -15.09
C PHE A 103 6.05 -16.47 -13.57
N LEU A 104 6.84 -17.38 -13.01
CA LEU A 104 6.83 -17.64 -11.57
C LEU A 104 7.20 -16.38 -10.79
N LEU A 105 8.23 -15.66 -11.21
CA LEU A 105 8.66 -14.42 -10.57
C LEU A 105 7.61 -13.30 -10.68
N VAL A 106 6.95 -13.16 -11.84
CA VAL A 106 5.83 -12.22 -12.01
C VAL A 106 4.68 -12.58 -11.07
N GLY A 107 4.34 -13.87 -10.98
CA GLY A 107 3.34 -14.38 -10.04
C GLY A 107 3.67 -14.04 -8.58
N ILE A 108 4.91 -14.27 -8.16
CA ILE A 108 5.38 -13.91 -6.81
C ILE A 108 5.27 -12.41 -6.58
N CYS A 109 5.72 -11.57 -7.53
CA CYS A 109 5.60 -10.12 -7.41
C CYS A 109 4.14 -9.68 -7.25
N ALA A 110 3.22 -10.25 -8.03
CA ALA A 110 1.80 -9.93 -7.94
C ALA A 110 1.19 -10.38 -6.61
N VAL A 111 1.52 -11.58 -6.12
CA VAL A 111 1.07 -12.06 -4.80
C VAL A 111 1.59 -11.15 -3.68
N CYS A 112 2.85 -10.71 -3.74
CA CYS A 112 3.41 -9.76 -2.77
C CYS A 112 2.65 -8.43 -2.73
N VAL A 113 2.13 -7.95 -3.86
CA VAL A 113 1.32 -6.74 -3.94
C VAL A 113 -0.13 -6.97 -3.50
N LEU A 114 -0.69 -8.13 -3.82
CA LEU A 114 -2.08 -8.50 -3.54
C LEU A 114 -2.31 -9.02 -2.12
N GLN A 115 -1.26 -9.13 -1.30
CA GLN A 115 -1.42 -9.57 0.09
C GLN A 115 -2.44 -8.68 0.82
N PRO A 116 -3.28 -9.27 1.69
CA PRO A 116 -4.19 -8.50 2.51
C PRO A 116 -3.42 -7.45 3.30
N THR A 117 -4.02 -6.27 3.46
CA THR A 117 -3.39 -5.18 4.23
C THR A 117 -3.02 -5.71 5.61
N PRO A 118 -1.76 -5.58 6.03
CA PRO A 118 -1.34 -6.06 7.34
C PRO A 118 -2.11 -5.31 8.44
N PRO A 119 -2.27 -5.91 9.63
CA PRO A 119 -2.96 -5.26 10.75
C PRO A 119 -2.34 -3.93 11.18
N SER A 120 -1.08 -3.69 10.82
CA SER A 120 -0.36 -2.43 11.05
C SER A 120 -0.76 -1.31 10.09
N TRP A 121 -1.55 -1.59 9.05
CA TRP A 121 -2.09 -0.55 8.18
C TRP A 121 -3.20 0.20 8.89
N GLN A 122 -2.89 1.42 9.33
CA GLN A 122 -3.87 2.25 10.03
C GLN A 122 -4.58 3.13 9.02
N HIS A 123 -5.87 2.86 8.80
CA HIS A 123 -6.76 3.66 7.96
C HIS A 123 -7.31 4.90 8.69
N GLY A 124 -6.83 5.14 9.91
CA GLY A 124 -7.26 6.20 10.80
C GLY A 124 -7.12 5.75 12.26
N PRO A 125 -7.26 6.68 13.20
CA PRO A 125 -7.27 6.38 14.62
C PRO A 125 -8.47 5.47 14.96
N PRO A 126 -8.31 4.47 15.83
CA PRO A 126 -9.44 3.68 16.31
C PRO A 126 -10.39 4.60 17.08
N ALA A 127 -11.68 4.61 16.71
CA ALA A 127 -12.68 5.45 17.37
C ALA A 127 -12.71 5.22 18.90
N VAL A 128 -12.49 3.98 19.32
CA VAL A 128 -12.41 3.61 20.74
C VAL A 128 -11.18 4.23 21.43
N ALA A 129 -10.02 4.28 20.77
CA ALA A 129 -8.85 4.94 21.33
C ALA A 129 -9.05 6.46 21.46
N LEU A 130 -9.71 7.08 20.48
CA LEU A 130 -10.11 8.50 20.59
C LEU A 130 -11.13 8.76 21.70
N LEU A 131 -11.98 7.78 22.05
CA LEU A 131 -12.97 7.92 23.12
C LEU A 131 -12.40 7.59 24.50
N ASP A 132 -11.43 6.68 24.58
CA ASP A 132 -10.81 6.23 25.83
C ASP A 132 -9.68 7.18 26.28
N ASP A 133 -8.89 7.74 25.34
CA ASP A 133 -7.76 8.61 25.67
C ASP A 133 -8.17 10.08 25.89
N PHE A 134 -9.34 10.49 25.38
CA PHE A 134 -9.83 11.86 25.52
C PHE A 134 -11.04 11.92 26.46
N PRO A 135 -10.87 12.37 27.72
CA PRO A 135 -12.00 12.52 28.62
C PRO A 135 -13.02 13.53 28.07
N ALA A 136 -14.31 13.31 28.36
CA ALA A 136 -15.46 14.02 27.80
C ALA A 136 -15.50 15.55 28.00
N HIS A 137 -14.54 16.11 28.75
CA HIS A 137 -14.40 17.56 28.99
C HIS A 137 -13.37 18.24 28.08
N LEU A 138 -12.66 17.51 27.21
CA LEU A 138 -11.78 18.12 26.22
C LEU A 138 -12.57 18.85 25.14
N SER A 139 -12.02 19.96 24.69
CA SER A 139 -12.56 20.71 23.56
C SER A 139 -12.46 19.90 22.25
N ASP A 140 -13.45 20.05 21.37
CA ASP A 140 -13.46 19.44 20.03
C ASP A 140 -12.15 19.73 19.26
N THR A 141 -11.63 20.96 19.41
CA THR A 141 -10.36 21.39 18.81
C THR A 141 -9.17 20.57 19.30
N ALA A 142 -9.10 20.22 20.58
CA ALA A 142 -7.99 19.41 21.11
C ALA A 142 -8.03 17.97 20.58
N VAL A 143 -9.23 17.39 20.48
CA VAL A 143 -9.42 16.04 19.93
C VAL A 143 -9.03 16.00 18.45
N LYS A 144 -9.47 16.99 17.66
CA LYS A 144 -9.11 17.10 16.24
C LYS A 144 -7.61 17.31 16.01
N ALA A 145 -6.96 18.14 16.82
CA ALA A 145 -5.52 18.36 16.73
C ALA A 145 -4.74 17.07 16.99
N ALA A 146 -5.07 16.35 18.05
CA ALA A 146 -4.41 15.08 18.35
C ALA A 146 -4.72 14.01 17.29
N ALA A 147 -5.98 13.91 16.83
CA ALA A 147 -6.33 12.99 15.75
C ALA A 147 -5.55 13.31 14.45
N ALA A 148 -5.38 14.59 14.12
CA ALA A 148 -4.61 15.02 12.96
C ALA A 148 -3.15 14.58 13.07
N GLU A 149 -2.52 14.75 14.25
CA GLU A 149 -1.15 14.33 14.53
C GLU A 149 -0.99 12.81 14.39
N PHE A 150 -1.84 12.01 15.04
CA PHE A 150 -1.83 10.55 14.91
C PHE A 150 -2.01 10.09 13.45
N MET A 151 -2.93 10.72 12.70
CA MET A 151 -3.13 10.40 11.29
C MET A 151 -1.90 10.72 10.44
N THR A 152 -1.22 11.84 10.69
CA THR A 152 0.02 12.18 9.97
C THR A 152 1.16 11.23 10.28
N GLU A 153 1.37 10.91 11.56
CA GLU A 153 2.40 9.95 11.97
C GLU A 153 2.13 8.58 11.35
N ALA A 154 0.88 8.11 11.41
CA ALA A 154 0.46 6.84 10.82
C ALA A 154 0.66 6.80 9.31
N ALA A 155 0.32 7.90 8.62
CA ALA A 155 0.50 8.04 7.19
C ALA A 155 1.98 7.95 6.78
N ASP A 156 2.86 8.58 7.54
CA ASP A 156 4.26 8.79 7.13
C ASP A 156 5.20 7.66 7.56
N THR A 157 4.95 7.03 8.71
CA THR A 157 5.81 5.95 9.20
C THR A 157 5.37 4.58 8.70
N TYR A 158 4.11 4.21 8.93
CA TYR A 158 3.62 2.86 8.67
C TYR A 158 3.09 2.72 7.23
N ASN A 159 2.19 3.60 6.81
CA ASN A 159 1.52 3.46 5.52
C ASN A 159 2.45 3.75 4.34
N ALA A 160 3.32 4.76 4.45
CA ALA A 160 4.28 5.09 3.40
C ALA A 160 5.22 3.91 3.11
N THR A 161 5.79 3.29 4.15
CA THR A 161 6.72 2.15 4.01
C THR A 161 6.08 0.99 3.26
N HIS A 162 4.82 0.65 3.57
CA HIS A 162 4.13 -0.43 2.86
C HIS A 162 3.70 -0.03 1.45
N LEU A 163 3.28 1.22 1.22
CA LEU A 163 3.01 1.73 -0.14
C LEU A 163 4.27 1.63 -1.01
N ASP A 164 5.43 2.01 -0.47
CA ASP A 164 6.71 1.93 -1.16
C ASP A 164 7.10 0.48 -1.45
N PHE A 165 6.90 -0.42 -0.49
CA PHE A 165 7.10 -1.85 -0.68
C PHE A 165 6.23 -2.40 -1.83
N CYS A 166 4.93 -2.13 -1.82
CA CYS A 166 4.02 -2.56 -2.88
C CYS A 166 4.39 -1.95 -4.24
N SER A 167 4.73 -0.65 -4.27
CA SER A 167 5.15 0.05 -5.49
C SER A 167 6.44 -0.54 -6.08
N TRP A 168 7.39 -0.88 -5.21
CA TRP A 168 8.65 -1.50 -5.61
C TRP A 168 8.46 -2.89 -6.21
N TRP A 169 7.63 -3.73 -5.60
CA TRP A 169 7.29 -5.06 -6.15
C TRP A 169 6.53 -4.95 -7.46
N TYR A 170 5.58 -4.02 -7.56
CA TYR A 170 4.86 -3.76 -8.80
C TYR A 170 5.80 -3.34 -9.93
N ARG A 171 6.75 -2.45 -9.67
CA ARG A 171 7.76 -2.02 -10.66
C ARG A 171 8.61 -3.19 -11.14
N ARG A 172 9.07 -4.05 -10.22
CA ARG A 172 9.84 -5.26 -10.56
C ARG A 172 9.03 -6.25 -11.39
N GLY A 173 7.79 -6.52 -11.01
CA GLY A 173 6.89 -7.38 -11.77
C GLY A 173 6.64 -6.84 -13.18
N SER A 174 6.45 -5.52 -13.31
CA SER A 174 6.25 -4.87 -14.61
C SER A 174 7.49 -4.98 -15.52
N LEU A 175 8.69 -4.82 -14.95
CA LEU A 175 9.95 -5.00 -15.69
C LEU A 175 10.16 -6.44 -16.13
N LEU A 176 9.89 -7.41 -15.25
CA LEU A 176 9.98 -8.83 -15.57
C LEU A 176 9.03 -9.22 -16.70
N LEU A 177 7.80 -8.70 -16.69
CA LEU A 177 6.83 -8.93 -17.76
C LEU A 177 7.28 -8.31 -19.09
N GLY A 178 7.96 -7.15 -19.06
CA GLY A 178 8.59 -6.58 -20.27
C GLY A 178 9.73 -7.46 -20.81
N VAL A 179 10.56 -8.01 -19.93
CA VAL A 179 11.62 -8.97 -20.31
C VAL A 179 11.00 -10.25 -20.89
N GLU A 180 9.93 -10.75 -20.28
CA GLU A 180 9.18 -11.91 -20.77
C GLU A 180 8.73 -11.72 -22.22
N LEU A 181 8.13 -10.56 -22.52
CA LEU A 181 7.69 -10.22 -23.86
C LEU A 181 8.86 -10.20 -24.86
N LEU A 182 10.01 -9.64 -24.47
CA LEU A 182 11.21 -9.62 -25.32
C LEU A 182 11.76 -11.02 -25.59
N VAL A 183 11.81 -11.88 -24.56
CA VAL A 183 12.25 -13.28 -24.69
C VAL A 183 11.30 -14.06 -25.59
N LEU A 184 9.99 -13.85 -25.46
CA LEU A 184 8.99 -14.50 -26.28
C LEU A 184 9.09 -14.08 -27.75
N VAL A 185 9.24 -12.78 -28.02
CA VAL A 185 9.45 -12.26 -29.38
C VAL A 185 10.75 -12.79 -29.98
N ALA A 186 11.86 -12.73 -29.23
CA ALA A 186 13.15 -13.24 -29.67
C ALA A 186 13.09 -14.75 -29.97
N GLY A 187 12.47 -15.53 -29.08
CA GLY A 187 12.32 -16.98 -29.26
C GLY A 187 11.39 -17.35 -30.41
N SER A 188 10.41 -16.51 -30.75
CA SER A 188 9.50 -16.73 -31.89
C SER A 188 10.09 -16.35 -33.25
N ALA A 189 11.20 -15.60 -33.27
CA ALA A 189 11.87 -15.15 -34.49
C ALA A 189 12.88 -16.16 -35.06
N PHE A 190 13.16 -17.24 -34.33
CA PHE A 190 14.02 -18.37 -34.72
C PHE A 190 13.19 -19.62 -34.98
#